data_AF-A0AB36H5N1-F1
#
_entry.id   AF-A0AB36H5N1-F1
#
_cell.length_a   1.000
_cell.length_b   1.000
_cell.length_c   1.000
_cell.angle_alpha   90.00
_cell.angle_beta   90.00
_cell.angle_gamma   90.00
#
_symmetry.space_group_name_H-M   'P 1'
#
loop_
_entity.id
_entity.type
_entity.pdbx_description
1 polymer ?
#
loop_
_entity_poly.entity_id
_entity_poly.type
_entity_poly.pdbx_seq_one_letter_code
_entity_poly.pdbx_strand_id
1 'polypeptide(L)'
;MIAPVHAYTGDTHRAPARVWVLMTSIAAALLVLAPGVALALLAFPIFIEDPPNTMPAFRGVNTLTYTVFRSVLVCVVAALTANVLVFAATPAIVRALKRCPSKGAARFGAIAALLFLAGALVSAAIWALVLAPVVVAFSPDPESLRDQLPRFNLLLIFVPFVIDSVRFLVMPLAGIAVAGARQRGAAPPVEPTMAPVPR
;
A
#
# COMPACT_ATOMS: atom_id res chain seq x y z
N MET A 1 44.14 19.24 -7.89
CA MET A 1 43.40 18.83 -6.68
C MET A 1 42.05 18.27 -7.11
N ILE A 2 41.90 16.95 -7.10
CA ILE A 2 40.65 16.27 -7.44
C ILE A 2 39.88 16.10 -6.13
N ALA A 3 38.77 16.80 -5.97
CA ALA A 3 37.89 16.60 -4.83
C ALA A 3 37.27 15.18 -4.93
N PRO A 4 37.36 14.34 -3.87
CA PRO A 4 36.73 13.04 -3.92
C PRO A 4 35.19 13.20 -3.85
N VAL A 5 34.51 12.83 -4.93
CA VAL A 5 33.05 12.96 -5.16
C VAL A 5 32.22 11.95 -4.33
N HIS A 6 32.78 11.17 -3.41
CA HIS A 6 32.05 10.03 -2.81
C HIS A 6 31.97 9.96 -1.27
N ALA A 7 32.21 11.05 -0.55
CA ALA A 7 32.14 11.05 0.91
C ALA A 7 30.77 11.49 1.51
N TYR A 8 29.62 11.29 0.85
CA TYR A 8 28.32 11.80 1.33
C TYR A 8 27.19 10.76 1.50
N THR A 9 27.49 9.46 1.56
CA THR A 9 26.45 8.42 1.43
C THR A 9 26.22 7.52 2.65
N GLY A 10 27.06 7.58 3.71
CA GLY A 10 26.91 6.71 4.88
C GLY A 10 25.87 7.15 5.93
N ASP A 11 25.79 8.46 6.20
CA ASP A 11 25.07 8.99 7.37
C ASP A 11 23.86 9.88 7.04
N THR A 12 23.48 9.99 5.77
CA THR A 12 22.37 10.86 5.38
C THR A 12 21.02 10.15 5.45
N HIS A 13 19.96 10.87 5.84
CA HIS A 13 18.58 10.37 5.87
C HIS A 13 17.95 10.20 4.49
N ARG A 14 18.57 10.77 3.44
CA ARG A 14 18.02 10.82 2.08
C ARG A 14 17.97 9.47 1.38
N ALA A 15 19.03 8.66 1.48
CA ALA A 15 19.07 7.33 0.88
C ALA A 15 17.97 6.40 1.42
N PRO A 16 17.82 6.23 2.76
CA PRO A 16 16.72 5.42 3.29
C PRO A 16 15.34 6.04 3.01
N ALA A 17 15.22 7.37 2.96
CA ALA A 17 13.96 8.02 2.58
C ALA A 17 13.58 7.74 1.11
N ARG A 18 14.54 7.66 0.19
CA ARG A 18 14.26 7.27 -1.21
C ARG A 18 13.76 5.84 -1.32
N VAL A 19 14.34 4.90 -0.57
CA VAL A 19 13.85 3.51 -0.51
C VAL A 19 12.43 3.46 0.03
N TRP A 20 12.14 4.22 1.09
CA TRP A 20 10.78 4.35 1.61
C TRP A 20 9.81 4.87 0.54
N VAL A 21 10.12 5.99 -0.13
CA VAL A 21 9.27 6.54 -1.19
C VAL A 21 9.08 5.54 -2.31
N LEU A 22 10.14 4.87 -2.77
CA LEU A 22 10.06 3.90 -3.86
C LEU A 22 9.10 2.75 -3.49
N MET A 23 9.30 2.12 -2.33
CA MET A 23 8.49 0.98 -1.91
C MET A 23 7.02 1.35 -1.70
N THR A 24 6.76 2.51 -1.11
CA THR A 24 5.38 2.98 -0.85
C THR A 24 4.67 3.43 -2.11
N SER A 25 5.39 4.03 -3.08
CA SER A 25 4.85 4.35 -4.40
C SER A 25 4.53 3.10 -5.21
N ILE A 26 5.39 2.08 -5.18
CA ILE A 26 5.08 0.79 -5.83
C ILE A 26 3.85 0.15 -5.20
N ALA A 27 3.77 0.15 -3.86
CA ALA A 27 2.60 -0.37 -3.14
C ALA A 27 1.30 0.37 -3.53
N ALA A 28 1.35 1.70 -3.62
CA ALA A 28 0.20 2.50 -4.08
C ALA A 28 -0.18 2.19 -5.55
N ALA A 29 0.81 2.06 -6.44
CA ALA A 29 0.58 1.73 -7.84
C ALA A 29 -0.08 0.36 -8.00
N LEU A 30 0.33 -0.65 -7.22
CA LEU A 30 -0.30 -1.98 -7.23
C LEU A 30 -1.78 -1.90 -6.90
N LEU A 31 -2.17 -1.08 -5.93
CA LEU A 31 -3.58 -0.93 -5.52
C LEU A 31 -4.44 -0.21 -6.55
N VAL A 32 -3.85 0.74 -7.28
CA VAL A 32 -4.57 1.49 -8.33
C VAL A 32 -4.67 0.66 -9.61
N LEU A 33 -3.63 -0.10 -9.97
CA LEU A 33 -3.58 -0.87 -11.20
C LEU A 33 -4.34 -2.20 -11.11
N ALA A 34 -4.37 -2.85 -9.94
CA ALA A 34 -5.01 -4.16 -9.78
C ALA A 34 -6.50 -4.19 -10.15
N PRO A 35 -7.34 -3.19 -9.81
CA PRO A 35 -8.72 -3.13 -10.30
C PRO A 35 -8.82 -3.08 -11.83
N GLY A 36 -7.94 -2.34 -12.49
CA GLY A 36 -7.88 -2.28 -13.95
C GLY A 36 -7.52 -3.63 -14.57
N VAL A 37 -6.53 -4.32 -13.98
CA VAL A 37 -6.16 -5.68 -14.40
C VAL A 37 -7.34 -6.64 -14.17
N ALA A 38 -7.98 -6.61 -12.99
CA ALA A 38 -9.13 -7.46 -12.69
C ALA A 38 -10.30 -7.23 -13.65
N LEU A 39 -10.58 -5.98 -14.03
CA LEU A 39 -11.60 -5.66 -15.04
C LEU A 39 -11.22 -6.21 -16.43
N ALA A 40 -9.95 -6.10 -16.82
CA ALA A 40 -9.47 -6.73 -18.06
C ALA A 40 -9.65 -8.25 -18.00
N LEU A 41 -9.34 -8.90 -16.86
CA LEU A 41 -9.52 -10.35 -16.71
C LEU A 41 -10.99 -10.77 -16.72
N LEU A 42 -11.91 -9.93 -16.23
CA LEU A 42 -13.36 -10.13 -16.38
C LEU A 42 -13.79 -10.05 -17.84
N ALA A 43 -13.22 -9.13 -18.62
CA ALA A 43 -13.53 -8.96 -20.04
C ALA A 43 -13.00 -10.10 -20.93
N PHE A 44 -11.99 -10.84 -20.47
CA PHE A 44 -11.39 -11.99 -21.18
C PHE A 44 -11.54 -13.28 -20.36
N PRO A 45 -12.73 -13.91 -20.36
CA PRO A 45 -13.00 -15.11 -19.58
C PRO A 45 -12.17 -16.31 -20.06
N ILE A 46 -11.80 -17.17 -19.12
CA ILE A 46 -11.24 -18.50 -19.43
C ILE A 46 -12.42 -19.46 -19.50
N PHE A 47 -12.69 -20.00 -20.68
CA PHE A 47 -13.76 -20.96 -20.87
C PHE A 47 -13.43 -22.28 -20.18
N ILE A 48 -14.32 -22.70 -19.30
CA ILE A 48 -14.31 -24.01 -18.66
C ILE A 48 -15.48 -24.80 -19.24
N GLU A 49 -15.19 -25.96 -19.82
CA GLU A 49 -16.24 -26.85 -20.33
C GLU A 49 -17.16 -27.28 -19.18
N ASP A 50 -18.47 -27.17 -19.44
CA ASP A 50 -19.47 -27.63 -18.50
C ASP A 50 -19.50 -29.16 -18.46
N PRO A 51 -19.72 -29.79 -17.29
CA PRO A 51 -19.87 -31.24 -17.19
C PRO A 51 -20.94 -31.78 -18.14
N PRO A 52 -20.78 -33.02 -18.65
CA PRO A 52 -21.83 -33.66 -19.43
C PRO A 52 -23.10 -33.76 -18.57
N ASN A 53 -24.24 -33.38 -19.15
CA ASN A 53 -25.58 -33.27 -18.51
C ASN A 53 -25.87 -32.00 -17.69
N THR A 54 -25.05 -30.94 -17.81
CA THR A 54 -25.38 -29.64 -17.19
C THR A 54 -26.69 -29.08 -17.75
N MET A 55 -27.66 -28.80 -16.87
CA MET A 55 -28.95 -28.21 -17.27
C MET A 55 -28.71 -26.87 -17.98
N PRO A 56 -29.54 -26.50 -18.99
CA PRO A 56 -29.35 -25.28 -19.78
C PRO A 56 -29.21 -24.00 -18.94
N ALA A 57 -29.92 -23.92 -17.81
CA ALA A 57 -29.90 -22.78 -16.90
C ALA A 57 -28.57 -22.59 -16.14
N PHE A 58 -27.74 -23.63 -16.04
CA PHE A 58 -26.46 -23.60 -15.32
C PHE A 58 -25.24 -23.61 -16.25
N ARG A 59 -25.46 -23.56 -17.57
CA ARG A 59 -24.36 -23.50 -18.54
C ARG A 59 -23.54 -22.22 -18.36
N GLY A 60 -22.22 -22.34 -18.38
CA GLY A 60 -21.30 -21.22 -18.23
C GLY A 60 -21.19 -20.68 -16.80
N VAL A 61 -21.91 -21.23 -15.82
CA VAL A 61 -21.79 -20.82 -14.40
C VAL A 61 -20.38 -21.11 -13.90
N ASN A 62 -19.77 -22.23 -14.29
CA ASN A 62 -18.39 -22.55 -13.92
C ASN A 62 -17.39 -21.54 -14.53
N THR A 63 -17.56 -21.20 -15.81
CA THR A 63 -16.76 -20.18 -16.50
C THR A 63 -16.88 -18.81 -15.84
N LEU A 64 -18.12 -18.38 -15.53
CA LEU A 64 -18.40 -17.11 -14.86
C LEU A 64 -17.78 -17.09 -13.46
N THR A 65 -18.03 -18.14 -12.67
CA THR A 65 -17.54 -18.29 -11.31
C THR A 65 -16.02 -18.19 -11.28
N TYR A 66 -15.33 -18.99 -12.12
CA TYR A 66 -13.87 -18.97 -12.17
C TYR A 66 -13.31 -17.62 -12.61
N THR A 67 -13.92 -16.99 -13.62
CA THR A 67 -13.49 -15.67 -14.12
C THR A 67 -13.65 -14.59 -13.04
N VAL A 68 -14.76 -14.59 -12.30
CA VAL A 68 -14.98 -13.68 -11.17
C VAL A 68 -13.98 -13.94 -10.05
N PHE A 69 -13.83 -15.21 -9.61
CA PHE A 69 -12.90 -15.58 -8.53
C PHE A 69 -11.46 -15.19 -8.85
N ARG A 70 -10.98 -15.48 -10.07
CA ARG A 70 -9.64 -15.10 -10.52
C ARG A 70 -9.44 -13.59 -10.48
N SER A 71 -10.42 -12.82 -10.94
CA SER A 71 -10.34 -11.36 -10.99
C SER A 71 -10.31 -10.75 -9.59
N VAL A 72 -11.15 -11.26 -8.69
CA VAL A 72 -11.13 -10.88 -7.27
C VAL A 72 -9.80 -11.29 -6.61
N LEU A 73 -9.30 -12.49 -6.91
CA LEU A 73 -8.04 -12.99 -6.35
C LEU A 73 -6.86 -12.10 -6.71
N VAL A 74 -6.79 -11.57 -7.94
CA VAL A 74 -5.74 -10.62 -8.34
C VAL A 74 -5.78 -9.34 -7.49
N CYS A 75 -6.98 -8.78 -7.24
CA CYS A 75 -7.13 -7.63 -6.36
C CYS A 75 -6.69 -7.93 -4.92
N VAL A 76 -7.09 -9.09 -4.38
CA VAL A 76 -6.73 -9.51 -3.02
C VAL A 76 -5.21 -9.69 -2.89
N VAL A 77 -4.59 -10.41 -3.82
CA VAL A 77 -3.14 -10.64 -3.82
C VAL A 77 -2.39 -9.32 -3.93
N ALA A 78 -2.78 -8.44 -4.87
CA ALA A 78 -2.15 -7.13 -5.01
C ALA A 78 -2.26 -6.28 -3.73
N ALA A 79 -3.41 -6.29 -3.07
CA ALA A 79 -3.61 -5.59 -1.81
C ALA A 79 -2.73 -6.16 -0.69
N LEU A 80 -2.62 -7.48 -0.58
CA LEU A 80 -1.72 -8.14 0.39
C LEU A 80 -0.26 -7.79 0.10
N THR A 81 0.18 -7.91 -1.16
CA THR A 81 1.54 -7.57 -1.58
C THR A 81 1.89 -6.11 -1.29
N ALA A 82 0.96 -5.18 -1.54
CA ALA A 82 1.15 -3.76 -1.22
C ALA A 82 1.40 -3.54 0.28
N ASN A 83 0.68 -4.23 1.16
CA ASN A 83 0.91 -4.16 2.60
C ASN A 83 2.30 -4.70 2.97
N VAL A 84 2.68 -5.86 2.43
CA VAL A 84 4.00 -6.46 2.66
C VAL A 84 5.13 -5.53 2.22
N LEU A 85 4.99 -4.85 1.07
CA LEU A 85 5.96 -3.87 0.57
C LEU A 85 6.21 -2.73 1.58
N VAL A 86 5.14 -2.19 2.18
CA VAL A 86 5.28 -1.12 3.18
C VAL A 86 5.91 -1.64 4.47
N PHE A 87 5.55 -2.84 4.91
CA PHE A 87 6.19 -3.48 6.08
C PHE A 87 7.67 -3.77 5.82
N ALA A 88 8.02 -4.23 4.62
CA ALA A 88 9.41 -4.44 4.21
C ALA A 88 10.22 -3.13 4.17
N ALA A 89 9.56 -1.98 3.94
CA ALA A 89 10.18 -0.67 3.98
C ALA A 89 10.44 -0.15 5.41
N THR A 90 9.90 -0.80 6.46
CA THR A 90 10.02 -0.36 7.87
C THR A 90 11.46 -0.04 8.31
N PRO A 91 12.48 -0.88 8.02
CA PRO A 91 13.85 -0.55 8.40
C PRO A 91 14.36 0.74 7.75
N ALA A 92 13.99 0.99 6.49
CA ALA A 92 14.33 2.21 5.78
C ALA A 92 13.59 3.43 6.37
N ILE A 93 12.30 3.28 6.70
CA ILE A 93 11.51 4.31 7.37
C ILE A 93 12.17 4.70 8.70
N VAL A 94 12.46 3.72 9.56
CA VAL A 94 13.07 3.96 10.88
C VAL A 94 14.44 4.65 10.74
N ARG A 95 15.29 4.20 9.81
CA ARG A 95 16.60 4.83 9.55
C ARG A 95 16.46 6.26 9.02
N ALA A 96 15.51 6.51 8.13
CA ALA A 96 15.24 7.84 7.58
C ALA A 96 14.75 8.80 8.66
N LEU A 97 13.83 8.36 9.51
CA LEU A 97 13.28 9.16 10.61
C LEU A 97 14.34 9.49 11.67
N LYS A 98 15.12 8.49 12.11
CA LYS A 98 16.18 8.69 13.12
C LYS A 98 17.25 9.69 12.68
N ARG A 99 17.58 9.70 11.38
CA ARG A 99 18.63 10.56 10.82
C ARG A 99 18.08 11.89 10.28
N CYS A 100 16.77 12.13 10.35
CA CYS A 100 16.16 13.31 9.74
C CYS A 100 16.49 14.58 10.54
N PRO A 101 17.02 15.64 9.89
CA PRO A 101 17.40 16.89 10.56
C PRO A 101 16.18 17.76 10.93
N SER A 102 15.03 17.56 10.28
CA SER A 102 13.82 18.34 10.53
C SER A 102 12.90 17.58 11.48
N LYS A 103 12.75 18.08 12.71
CA LYS A 103 11.81 17.53 13.71
C LYS A 103 10.37 17.50 13.19
N GLY A 104 9.97 18.48 12.37
CA GLY A 104 8.63 18.53 11.77
C GLY A 104 8.39 17.42 10.76
N ALA A 105 9.33 17.23 9.82
CA ALA A 105 9.23 16.17 8.81
C ALA A 105 9.31 14.77 9.46
N ALA A 106 10.18 14.58 10.46
CA ALA A 106 10.27 13.33 11.21
C ALA A 106 8.98 13.02 11.99
N ARG A 107 8.35 14.02 12.64
CA ARG A 107 7.07 13.85 13.32
C ARG A 107 5.95 13.47 12.35
N PHE A 108 5.83 14.18 11.24
CA PHE A 108 4.86 13.85 10.20
C PHE A 108 5.05 12.42 9.69
N GLY A 109 6.29 12.03 9.41
CA GLY A 109 6.61 10.68 8.98
C GLY A 109 6.31 9.59 10.01
N ALA A 110 6.57 9.85 11.29
CA ALA A 110 6.22 8.94 12.37
C ALA A 110 4.69 8.80 12.53
N ILE A 111 3.94 9.90 12.46
CA ILE A 111 2.47 9.89 12.50
C ILE A 111 1.92 9.11 11.31
N ALA A 112 2.44 9.34 10.09
CA ALA A 112 2.04 8.60 8.90
C ALA A 112 2.27 7.09 9.05
N ALA A 113 3.42 6.66 9.59
CA ALA A 113 3.72 5.26 9.83
C ALA A 113 2.79 4.63 10.89
N LEU A 114 2.49 5.35 11.98
CA LEU A 114 1.54 4.90 13.01
C LEU A 114 0.11 4.80 12.45
N LEU A 115 -0.33 5.79 11.68
CA LEU A 115 -1.64 5.77 11.01
C LEU A 115 -1.72 4.64 9.99
N PHE A 116 -0.64 4.34 9.28
CA PHE A 116 -0.59 3.19 8.37
C PHE A 116 -0.80 1.87 9.13
N LEU A 117 -0.09 1.67 10.24
CA LEU A 117 -0.23 0.47 11.07
C LEU A 117 -1.63 0.35 11.67
N ALA A 118 -2.14 1.42 12.27
CA ALA A 118 -3.49 1.46 12.84
C ALA A 118 -4.54 1.20 11.75
N GLY A 119 -4.41 1.85 10.60
CA GLY A 119 -5.28 1.64 9.45
C GLY A 119 -5.23 0.20 8.93
N ALA A 120 -4.05 -0.43 8.89
CA ALA A 120 -3.93 -1.83 8.49
C ALA A 120 -4.64 -2.79 9.47
N LEU A 121 -4.52 -2.56 10.77
CA LEU A 121 -5.21 -3.36 11.79
C LEU A 121 -6.73 -3.17 11.73
N VAL A 122 -7.20 -1.92 11.60
CA VAL A 122 -8.63 -1.62 11.47
C VAL A 122 -9.20 -2.22 10.18
N SER A 123 -8.51 -2.07 9.06
CA SER A 123 -8.89 -2.65 7.77
C SER A 123 -8.99 -4.18 7.86
N ALA A 124 -8.01 -4.84 8.48
CA ALA A 124 -8.03 -6.29 8.69
C ALA A 124 -9.18 -6.73 9.61
N ALA A 125 -9.45 -6.00 10.70
CA ALA A 125 -10.56 -6.30 11.60
C ALA A 125 -11.92 -6.18 10.90
N ILE A 126 -12.12 -5.13 10.09
CA ILE A 126 -13.36 -4.95 9.33
C ILE A 126 -13.51 -6.06 8.29
N TRP A 127 -12.45 -6.41 7.56
CA TRP A 127 -12.50 -7.54 6.61
C TRP A 127 -12.84 -8.87 7.30
N ALA A 128 -12.26 -9.14 8.47
CA ALA A 128 -12.60 -10.33 9.25
C ALA A 128 -14.10 -10.36 9.63
N LEU A 129 -14.66 -9.21 10.03
CA LEU A 129 -16.08 -9.10 10.36
C LEU A 129 -16.99 -9.24 9.12
N VAL A 130 -16.60 -8.66 7.99
CA VAL A 130 -17.35 -8.76 6.71
C VAL A 130 -17.33 -10.19 6.17
N LEU A 131 -16.23 -10.92 6.34
CA LEU A 131 -16.09 -12.30 5.87
C LEU A 131 -16.63 -13.33 6.86
N ALA A 132 -16.90 -12.95 8.11
CA ALA A 132 -17.41 -13.86 9.15
C ALA A 132 -18.68 -14.64 8.72
N PRO A 133 -19.68 -14.04 8.06
CA PRO A 133 -20.86 -14.78 7.58
C PRO A 133 -20.51 -15.84 6.52
N VAL A 134 -19.52 -15.56 5.67
CA VAL A 134 -19.05 -16.51 4.66
C VAL A 134 -18.38 -17.69 5.35
N VAL A 135 -17.51 -17.44 6.32
CA VAL A 135 -16.84 -18.50 7.10
C VAL A 135 -17.85 -19.35 7.87
N VAL A 136 -18.84 -18.73 8.50
CA VAL A 136 -19.90 -19.44 9.24
C VAL A 136 -20.72 -20.33 8.32
N ALA A 137 -20.97 -19.93 7.07
CA ALA A 137 -21.68 -20.78 6.11
C ALA A 137 -20.95 -22.10 5.76
N PHE A 138 -19.64 -22.18 6.01
CA PHE A 138 -18.84 -23.40 5.86
C PHE A 138 -18.60 -24.14 7.19
N SER A 139 -19.19 -23.68 8.30
CA SER A 139 -19.14 -24.36 9.60
C SER A 139 -20.00 -25.64 9.59
N PRO A 140 -19.61 -26.70 10.32
CA PRO A 140 -20.44 -27.89 10.49
C PRO A 140 -21.80 -27.64 11.16
N ASP A 141 -21.96 -26.52 11.87
CA ASP A 141 -23.25 -26.07 12.43
C ASP A 141 -23.43 -24.55 12.19
N PRO A 142 -23.95 -24.16 11.01
CA PRO A 142 -24.05 -22.76 10.61
C PRO A 142 -25.20 -22.02 11.30
N GLU A 143 -26.30 -22.70 11.61
CA GLU A 143 -27.52 -22.10 12.17
C GLU A 143 -27.27 -21.57 13.59
N SER A 144 -26.57 -22.31 14.45
CA SER A 144 -26.25 -21.88 15.82
C SER A 144 -25.29 -20.70 15.90
N LEU A 145 -24.42 -20.55 14.90
CA LEU A 145 -23.47 -19.44 14.77
C LEU A 145 -24.07 -18.22 14.07
N ARG A 146 -25.12 -18.42 13.28
CA ARG A 146 -25.77 -17.35 12.50
C ARG A 146 -26.42 -16.31 13.40
N ASP A 147 -27.04 -16.76 14.50
CA ASP A 147 -27.67 -15.87 15.48
C ASP A 147 -26.66 -15.08 16.33
N GLN A 148 -25.39 -15.49 16.33
CA GLN A 148 -24.30 -14.80 17.03
C GLN A 148 -23.59 -13.76 16.15
N LEU A 149 -23.86 -13.74 14.84
CA LEU A 149 -23.22 -12.79 13.93
C LEU A 149 -23.82 -11.39 14.11
N PRO A 150 -22.98 -10.33 14.25
CA PRO A 150 -23.48 -8.97 14.30
C PRO A 150 -24.20 -8.63 12.99
N ARG A 151 -25.34 -7.92 13.09
CA ARG A 151 -26.04 -7.40 11.91
C ARG A 151 -25.27 -6.21 11.36
N PHE A 152 -24.45 -6.45 10.34
CA PHE A 152 -23.65 -5.41 9.71
C PHE A 152 -24.43 -4.66 8.63
N ASN A 153 -24.19 -3.36 8.56
CA ASN A 153 -24.61 -2.55 7.43
C ASN A 153 -23.71 -2.85 6.22
N LEU A 154 -24.30 -3.13 5.06
CA LEU A 154 -23.58 -3.33 3.79
C LEU A 154 -22.61 -2.17 3.48
N LEU A 155 -22.87 -0.96 3.96
CA LEU A 155 -21.98 0.19 3.83
C LEU A 155 -20.59 -0.01 4.47
N LEU A 156 -20.46 -0.89 5.46
CA LEU A 156 -19.17 -1.20 6.11
C LEU A 156 -18.17 -1.84 5.15
N ILE A 157 -18.61 -2.45 4.04
CA ILE A 157 -17.72 -3.04 3.03
C ILE A 157 -16.82 -2.00 2.35
N PHE A 158 -17.25 -0.73 2.30
CA PHE A 158 -16.49 0.35 1.66
C PHE A 158 -15.43 0.96 2.58
N VAL A 159 -15.57 0.81 3.90
CA VAL A 159 -14.67 1.42 4.88
C VAL A 159 -13.22 0.96 4.72
N PRO A 160 -12.90 -0.34 4.53
CA PRO A 160 -11.54 -0.79 4.27
C PRO A 160 -10.92 -0.13 3.05
N PHE A 161 -11.69 0.06 1.97
CA PHE A 161 -11.17 0.69 0.74
C PHE A 161 -10.80 2.16 0.94
N VAL A 162 -11.60 2.91 1.72
CA VAL A 162 -11.31 4.32 2.03
C VAL A 162 -10.07 4.42 2.93
N ILE A 163 -10.01 3.62 4.00
CA ILE A 163 -8.86 3.55 4.90
C ILE A 163 -7.59 3.21 4.10
N ASP A 164 -7.71 2.23 3.19
CA ASP A 164 -6.62 1.76 2.36
C ASP A 164 -6.15 2.85 1.38
N SER A 165 -7.07 3.57 0.75
CA SER A 165 -6.70 4.66 -0.16
C SER A 165 -5.92 5.77 0.56
N VAL A 166 -6.40 6.18 1.74
CA VAL A 166 -5.74 7.23 2.53
C VAL A 166 -4.37 6.77 3.03
N ARG A 167 -4.26 5.56 3.60
CA ARG A 167 -2.98 5.08 4.17
C ARG A 167 -1.89 4.96 3.10
N PHE A 168 -2.22 4.46 1.91
CA PHE A 168 -1.25 4.28 0.83
C PHE A 168 -0.90 5.59 0.11
N LEU A 169 -1.77 6.60 0.17
CA LEU A 169 -1.46 7.94 -0.34
C LEU A 169 -0.57 8.74 0.62
N VAL A 170 -0.81 8.65 1.93
CA VAL A 170 -0.09 9.44 2.94
C VAL A 170 1.35 8.96 3.11
N MET A 171 1.62 7.67 3.00
CA MET A 171 2.97 7.10 3.17
C MET A 171 4.04 7.62 2.20
N PRO A 172 3.82 7.70 0.88
CA PRO A 172 4.81 8.28 -0.03
C PRO A 172 5.00 9.78 0.20
N LEU A 173 3.93 10.52 0.52
CA LEU A 173 4.02 11.96 0.86
C LEU A 173 4.90 12.20 2.09
N ALA A 174 4.75 11.36 3.12
CA ALA A 174 5.61 11.38 4.30
C ALA A 174 7.07 11.08 3.95
N GLY A 175 7.33 10.09 3.10
CA GLY A 175 8.67 9.79 2.61
C GLY A 175 9.29 10.96 1.84
N ILE A 176 8.53 11.64 0.99
CA ILE A 176 8.98 12.81 0.21
C ILE A 176 9.33 13.97 1.16
N ALA A 177 8.49 14.24 2.16
CA ALA A 177 8.75 15.29 3.14
C ALA A 177 10.05 15.04 3.92
N VAL A 178 10.31 13.78 4.31
CA VAL A 178 11.55 13.39 4.99
C VAL A 178 12.75 13.48 4.04
N ALA A 179 12.62 13.04 2.78
CA ALA A 179 13.69 13.14 1.79
C ALA A 179 14.07 14.59 1.46
N GLY A 180 13.06 15.48 1.39
CA GLY A 180 13.21 16.90 1.08
C GLY A 180 13.69 17.76 2.26
N ALA A 181 13.72 17.22 3.48
CA ALA A 181 14.16 17.95 4.67
C ALA A 181 15.61 18.43 4.51
N ARG A 182 15.80 19.75 4.38
CA ARG A 182 17.13 20.39 4.35
C ARG A 182 17.71 20.43 5.76
N GLN A 183 19.01 20.15 5.88
CA GLN A 183 19.78 20.51 7.07
C GLN A 183 19.80 22.04 7.15
N ARG A 184 19.35 22.61 8.27
CA ARG A 184 19.37 24.07 8.53
C ARG A 184 20.80 24.68 8.59
N GLY A 185 21.85 23.90 8.32
CA GLY A 185 23.25 24.35 8.30
C GLY A 185 23.93 24.33 6.93
N ALA A 186 23.23 23.96 5.84
CA ALA A 186 23.79 24.13 4.50
C ALA A 186 23.60 25.60 4.10
N ALA A 187 24.68 26.39 4.22
CA ALA A 187 24.73 27.74 3.69
C ALA A 187 24.19 27.79 2.25
N PRO A 188 23.55 28.90 1.83
CA PRO A 188 23.20 29.07 0.43
C PRO A 188 24.45 28.90 -0.43
N PRO A 189 24.31 28.45 -1.70
CA PRO A 189 25.45 28.33 -2.60
C PRO A 189 26.16 29.69 -2.62
N VAL A 190 27.43 29.68 -2.18
CA VAL A 190 28.29 30.86 -2.19
C VAL A 190 28.30 31.37 -3.62
N GLU A 191 27.79 32.59 -3.84
CA GLU A 191 27.98 33.29 -5.11
C GLU A 191 29.48 33.27 -5.43
N PRO A 192 29.89 32.96 -6.67
CA PRO A 192 31.29 32.98 -7.01
C PRO A 192 31.80 34.40 -6.80
N THR A 193 32.60 34.60 -5.75
CA THR A 193 33.33 35.84 -5.50
C THR A 193 34.11 36.16 -6.76
N MET A 194 33.63 37.13 -7.55
CA MET A 194 34.40 37.65 -8.67
C MET A 194 35.68 38.24 -8.09
N ALA A 195 36.82 37.62 -8.44
CA ALA A 195 38.12 38.13 -8.08
C ALA A 195 38.24 39.57 -8.64
N PRO A 196 38.74 40.54 -7.84
CA PRO A 196 38.90 41.90 -8.33
C PRO A 196 39.94 41.90 -9.45
N VAL A 197 39.52 42.41 -10.61
CA VAL A 197 40.41 42.65 -11.76
C VAL A 197 41.42 43.74 -11.34
N PRO A 198 42.74 43.46 -11.38
CA PRO A 198 43.73 44.48 -11.10
C PRO A 198 43.75 45.53 -12.23
N ARG A 199 43.82 46.80 -11.84
CA ARG A 199 43.95 47.96 -12.74
C ARG A 199 45.35 48.03 -13.36
#